data_AF-A0AAU5BRR4-F1
#
_entry.id   AF-A0AAU5BRR4-F1
#
_cell.length_a   1.000
_cell.length_b   1.000
_cell.length_c   1.000
_cell.angle_alpha   90.00
_cell.angle_beta   90.00
_cell.angle_gamma   90.00
#
_symmetry.space_group_name_H-M   'P 1'
#
loop_
_entity.id
_entity.type
_entity.pdbx_description
1 polymer ?
#
loop_
_entity_poly.entity_id
_entity_poly.type
_entity_poly.pdbx_seq_one_letter_code
_entity_poly.pdbx_strand_id
1 'polypeptide(L)'
;MDAYNVPVGPAAVRGPRFRFRNPVGPALVVQSLIATQALADVYIIATGGKDSPWLAEDMVPFPAVLQVACWIAFLFWFVRVRANAEVLAPGSHKHTVGFAIGAWAIPLAMWWMPRRITLDIHRAGGPPRDAWLINAWWFVWLVDGPFSVAFHLGVLDQTDYRNPVDQGLNILCAILAIAVVRRVTAAQPAGPLPYFNMT
;
A
#
# COMPACT_ATOMS: atom_id res chain seq x y z
N MET A 1 20.62 18.29 -43.00
CA MET A 1 19.24 18.71 -42.65
C MET A 1 18.74 17.70 -41.63
N ASP A 2 18.88 18.04 -40.35
CA ASP A 2 18.74 17.12 -39.22
C ASP A 2 17.27 16.91 -38.85
N ALA A 3 16.80 15.67 -39.02
CA ALA A 3 15.46 15.23 -38.60
C ALA A 3 15.28 15.14 -37.07
N TYR A 4 16.27 15.59 -36.30
CA TYR A 4 16.31 15.47 -34.83
C TYR A 4 15.90 16.73 -34.07
N ASN A 5 15.51 17.79 -34.77
CA ASN A 5 15.12 19.05 -34.13
C ASN A 5 13.59 19.19 -34.10
N VAL A 6 12.93 18.45 -33.20
CA VAL A 6 11.53 18.72 -32.84
C VAL A 6 11.49 19.34 -31.43
N PRO A 7 11.11 20.62 -31.29
CA PRO A 7 10.98 21.24 -29.98
C PRO A 7 9.74 20.67 -29.27
N VAL A 8 9.94 19.86 -28.22
CA VAL A 8 8.86 19.37 -27.36
C VAL A 8 8.65 20.29 -26.14
N GLY A 9 8.15 21.49 -26.39
CA GLY A 9 7.50 22.38 -25.41
C GLY A 9 8.32 22.83 -24.17
N PRO A 10 7.78 23.75 -23.35
CA PRO A 10 8.42 24.21 -22.12
C PRO A 10 8.59 23.12 -21.04
N ALA A 11 8.02 21.93 -21.25
CA ALA A 11 8.19 20.77 -20.38
C ALA A 11 9.54 20.04 -20.57
N ALA A 12 10.19 20.15 -21.73
CA ALA A 12 11.48 19.51 -22.00
C ALA A 12 12.68 20.19 -21.29
N VAL A 13 12.47 21.34 -20.64
CA VAL A 13 13.51 22.09 -19.92
C VAL A 13 13.75 21.55 -18.50
N ARG A 14 12.83 20.76 -17.94
CA ARG A 14 13.01 20.11 -16.63
C ARG A 14 13.23 18.63 -16.86
N GLY A 15 14.40 18.12 -16.48
CA GLY A 15 14.66 16.67 -16.42
C GLY A 15 13.57 15.93 -15.63
N PRO A 16 13.50 14.58 -15.72
CA PRO A 16 12.42 13.80 -15.13
C PRO A 16 12.20 14.21 -13.67
N ARG A 17 10.99 14.70 -13.34
CA ARG A 17 10.63 15.09 -11.95
C ARG A 17 10.85 13.95 -10.95
N PHE A 18 10.84 12.71 -11.42
CA PHE A 18 11.06 11.51 -10.64
C PHE A 18 12.09 10.60 -11.32
N ARG A 19 12.93 9.94 -10.50
CA ARG A 19 13.87 8.91 -10.94
C ARG A 19 13.29 7.54 -10.59
N PHE A 20 13.34 6.59 -11.51
CA PHE A 20 12.94 5.21 -11.23
C PHE A 20 13.86 4.62 -10.16
N ARG A 21 13.28 4.01 -9.13
CA ARG A 21 14.03 3.39 -8.01
C ARG A 21 13.55 1.97 -7.79
N ASN A 22 14.47 1.00 -7.71
CA ASN A 22 14.16 -0.43 -7.58
C ASN A 22 13.18 -0.73 -6.41
N PRO A 23 11.91 -1.07 -6.62
CA PRO A 23 10.92 -1.21 -5.54
C PRO A 23 11.07 -2.47 -4.66
N VAL A 24 11.93 -3.43 -5.04
CA VAL A 24 12.00 -4.77 -4.42
C VAL A 24 12.41 -4.73 -2.95
N GLY A 25 13.44 -3.94 -2.58
CA GLY A 25 13.90 -3.86 -1.19
C GLY A 25 12.79 -3.46 -0.20
N PRO A 26 12.14 -2.30 -0.39
CA PRO A 26 11.00 -1.89 0.43
C PRO A 26 9.81 -2.85 0.37
N ALA A 27 9.58 -3.49 -0.79
CA ALA A 27 8.53 -4.51 -0.93
C ALA A 27 8.80 -5.73 -0.04
N LEU A 28 10.05 -6.18 0.06
CA LEU A 28 10.44 -7.27 0.97
C LEU A 28 10.28 -6.83 2.43
N VAL A 29 10.72 -5.63 2.79
CA VAL A 29 10.58 -5.12 4.17
C VAL A 29 9.12 -5.08 4.60
N VAL A 30 8.23 -4.50 3.78
CA VAL A 30 6.80 -4.45 4.12
C VAL A 30 6.17 -5.84 4.18
N GLN A 31 6.52 -6.75 3.26
CA GLN A 31 5.99 -8.12 3.28
C GLN A 31 6.44 -8.88 4.53
N SER A 32 7.71 -8.76 4.91
CA SER A 32 8.24 -9.38 6.13
C SER A 32 7.55 -8.83 7.37
N LEU A 33 7.35 -7.52 7.47
CA LEU A 33 6.65 -6.91 8.60
C LEU A 33 5.19 -7.36 8.69
N ILE A 34 4.45 -7.34 7.56
CA ILE A 34 3.06 -7.82 7.51
C ILE A 34 2.97 -9.30 7.87
N ALA A 35 3.91 -10.13 7.39
CA ALA A 35 3.95 -11.55 7.72
C ALA A 35 4.23 -11.77 9.22
N THR A 36 5.18 -11.04 9.80
CA THR A 36 5.47 -11.10 11.24
C THR A 36 4.25 -10.67 12.06
N GLN A 37 3.54 -9.62 11.63
CA GLN A 37 2.33 -9.15 12.31
C GLN A 37 1.25 -10.24 12.29
N ALA A 38 0.97 -10.81 11.11
CA ALA A 38 -0.02 -11.89 10.98
C ALA A 38 0.34 -13.12 11.84
N LEU A 39 1.62 -13.45 11.98
CA LEU A 39 2.08 -14.52 12.88
C LEU A 39 1.88 -14.17 14.35
N ALA A 40 2.12 -12.91 14.74
CA ALA A 40 1.84 -12.43 16.09
C ALA A 40 0.32 -12.51 16.39
N ASP A 41 -0.53 -12.15 15.43
CA ASP A 41 -1.98 -12.25 15.58
C ASP A 41 -2.45 -13.70 15.72
N VAL A 42 -1.88 -14.63 14.94
CA VAL A 42 -2.13 -16.07 15.08
C VAL A 42 -1.73 -16.58 16.47
N TYR A 43 -0.58 -16.14 16.98
CA TYR A 43 -0.14 -16.49 18.34
C TYR A 43 -1.09 -15.94 19.42
N ILE A 44 -1.55 -14.70 19.26
CA ILE A 44 -2.53 -14.09 20.17
C ILE A 44 -3.83 -14.90 20.17
N ILE A 45 -4.36 -15.26 19.00
CA ILE A 45 -5.54 -16.14 18.87
C ILE A 45 -5.31 -17.46 19.61
N ALA A 46 -4.17 -18.11 19.37
CA ALA A 46 -3.85 -19.41 19.93
C ALA A 46 -3.64 -19.41 21.45
N THR A 47 -3.26 -18.27 22.03
CA THR A 47 -2.96 -18.14 23.47
C THR A 47 -4.06 -17.49 24.30
N GLY A 48 -5.30 -17.44 23.78
CA GLY A 48 -6.47 -16.95 24.51
C GLY A 48 -7.00 -15.59 24.06
N GLY A 49 -6.53 -15.08 22.92
CA GLY A 49 -7.01 -13.82 22.35
C GLY A 49 -6.70 -12.64 23.27
N LYS A 50 -7.75 -12.05 23.85
CA LYS A 50 -7.64 -10.94 24.80
C LYS A 50 -6.85 -11.27 26.07
N ASP A 51 -6.84 -12.55 26.48
CA ASP A 51 -6.14 -13.02 27.67
C ASP A 51 -4.68 -13.46 27.35
N SER A 52 -4.20 -13.16 26.13
CA SER A 52 -2.85 -13.53 25.70
C SER A 52 -1.77 -12.85 26.54
N PRO A 53 -0.68 -13.55 26.92
CA PRO A 53 0.45 -12.93 27.61
C PRO A 53 1.10 -11.77 26.86
N TRP A 54 0.96 -11.72 25.53
CA TRP A 54 1.50 -10.63 24.70
C TRP A 54 0.68 -9.35 24.74
N LEU A 55 -0.52 -9.40 25.33
CA LEU A 55 -1.40 -8.25 25.57
C LEU A 55 -1.43 -7.83 27.04
N ALA A 56 -0.61 -8.45 27.91
CA ALA A 56 -0.52 -8.08 29.31
C ALA A 56 -0.07 -6.62 29.47
N GLU A 57 -0.69 -5.88 30.39
CA GLU A 57 -0.47 -4.43 30.57
C GLU A 57 1.00 -4.08 30.92
N ASP A 58 1.71 -5.00 31.56
CA ASP A 58 3.10 -4.83 31.98
C ASP A 58 4.12 -5.10 30.86
N MET A 59 3.67 -5.59 29.70
CA MET A 59 4.52 -5.85 28.54
C MET A 59 4.57 -4.65 27.60
N VAL A 60 5.70 -4.53 26.87
CA VAL A 60 5.78 -3.61 25.73
C VAL A 60 4.63 -3.94 24.78
N PRO A 61 3.88 -2.96 24.24
CA PRO A 61 2.76 -3.20 23.32
C PRO A 61 3.27 -3.61 21.93
N PHE A 62 3.94 -4.75 21.88
CA PHE A 62 4.68 -5.27 20.73
C PHE A 62 3.81 -5.35 19.47
N PRO A 63 2.56 -5.85 19.52
CA PRO A 63 1.69 -5.87 18.33
C PRO A 63 1.37 -4.47 17.79
N ALA A 64 1.25 -3.47 18.67
CA ALA A 64 1.00 -2.09 18.26
C ALA A 64 2.25 -1.46 17.61
N VAL A 65 3.44 -1.71 18.19
CA VAL A 65 4.72 -1.25 17.61
C VAL A 65 4.93 -1.87 16.23
N LEU A 66 4.70 -3.17 16.09
CA LEU A 66 4.84 -3.88 14.82
C LEU A 66 3.80 -3.40 13.79
N GLN A 67 2.57 -3.11 14.22
CA GLN A 67 1.55 -2.51 13.35
C GLN A 67 1.99 -1.15 12.81
N VAL A 68 2.54 -0.27 13.67
CA VAL A 68 3.06 1.04 13.25
C VAL A 68 4.23 0.88 12.28
N ALA A 69 5.14 -0.06 12.54
CA ALA A 69 6.24 -0.38 11.62
C ALA A 69 5.72 -0.86 10.25
N CYS A 70 4.70 -1.71 10.22
CA CYS A 70 4.04 -2.15 8.98
C CYS A 70 3.49 -0.95 8.20
N TRP A 71 2.77 -0.05 8.86
CA TRP A 71 2.20 1.15 8.26
C TRP A 71 3.27 2.04 7.63
N ILE A 72 4.34 2.32 8.37
CA ILE A 72 5.44 3.16 7.90
C ILE A 72 6.10 2.51 6.68
N ALA A 73 6.47 1.23 6.76
CA ALA A 73 7.10 0.51 5.66
C ALA A 73 6.20 0.44 4.42
N PHE A 74 4.90 0.23 4.61
CA PHE A 74 3.91 0.23 3.54
C PHE A 74 3.85 1.58 2.85
N LEU A 75 3.76 2.68 3.59
CA LEU A 75 3.71 4.03 3.01
C LEU A 75 5.00 4.38 2.25
N PHE A 76 6.17 4.02 2.78
CA PHE A 76 7.44 4.20 2.07
C PHE A 76 7.48 3.43 0.75
N TRP A 77 7.07 2.16 0.77
CA TRP A 77 6.93 1.37 -0.45
C TRP A 77 5.91 2.01 -1.41
N PHE A 78 4.74 2.41 -0.92
CA PHE A 78 3.63 2.96 -1.69
C PHE A 78 4.01 4.25 -2.43
N VAL A 79 4.62 5.20 -1.73
CA VAL A 79 5.13 6.45 -2.32
C VAL A 79 6.18 6.16 -3.39
N ARG A 80 7.03 5.15 -3.17
CA ARG A 80 8.05 4.76 -4.14
C ARG A 80 7.46 4.16 -5.41
N VAL A 81 6.55 3.19 -5.28
CA VAL A 81 5.89 2.60 -6.47
C VAL A 81 5.04 3.63 -7.20
N ARG A 82 4.47 4.61 -6.47
CA ARG A 82 3.76 5.73 -7.05
C ARG A 82 4.66 6.67 -7.86
N ALA A 83 5.84 7.00 -7.34
CA ALA A 83 6.83 7.79 -8.06
C ALA A 83 7.33 7.06 -9.31
N ASN A 84 7.58 5.75 -9.22
CA ASN A 84 7.95 4.94 -10.37
C ASN A 84 6.83 4.90 -11.43
N ALA A 85 5.56 4.91 -11.02
CA ALA A 85 4.43 4.95 -11.95
C ALA A 85 4.36 6.24 -12.79
N GLU A 86 4.84 7.38 -12.27
CA GLU A 86 5.01 8.60 -13.09
C GLU A 86 6.08 8.43 -14.17
N VAL A 87 7.12 7.66 -13.87
CA VAL A 87 8.21 7.41 -14.81
C VAL A 87 7.75 6.43 -15.89
N LEU A 88 6.93 5.44 -15.52
CA LEU A 88 6.38 4.45 -16.44
C LEU A 88 5.29 5.01 -17.36
N ALA A 89 4.44 5.90 -16.85
CA ALA A 89 3.38 6.56 -17.60
C ALA A 89 3.33 8.07 -17.26
N PRO A 90 4.22 8.89 -17.86
CA PRO A 90 4.28 10.31 -17.57
C PRO A 90 2.97 11.03 -17.88
N GLY A 91 2.43 11.76 -16.91
CA GLY A 91 1.23 12.61 -17.09
C GLY A 91 -0.10 11.86 -17.13
N SER A 92 -0.13 10.53 -16.96
CA SER A 92 -1.39 9.77 -16.90
C SER A 92 -2.11 9.89 -15.55
N HIS A 93 -1.40 10.34 -14.51
CA HIS A 93 -1.92 10.36 -13.14
C HIS A 93 -2.45 11.72 -12.74
N LYS A 94 -3.64 11.75 -12.14
CA LYS A 94 -4.31 13.00 -11.74
C LYS A 94 -3.82 13.59 -10.42
N HIS A 95 -3.27 12.75 -9.53
CA HIS A 95 -2.88 13.15 -8.17
C HIS A 95 -1.38 13.20 -8.05
N THR A 96 -0.83 14.11 -7.24
CA THR A 96 0.62 14.20 -7.03
C THR A 96 1.16 12.99 -6.25
N VAL A 97 2.47 12.74 -6.34
CA VAL A 97 3.13 11.70 -5.53
C VAL A 97 2.98 11.99 -4.02
N GLY A 98 3.05 13.25 -3.60
CA GLY A 98 2.83 13.64 -2.20
C GLY A 98 1.41 13.35 -1.71
N PHE A 99 0.42 13.45 -2.59
CA PHE A 99 -0.96 13.08 -2.27
C PHE A 99 -1.11 11.58 -1.98
N ALA A 100 -0.15 10.72 -2.35
CA ALA A 100 -0.17 9.32 -1.99
C ALA A 100 -0.09 9.09 -0.47
N ILE A 101 0.53 10.00 0.28
CA ILE A 101 0.52 9.99 1.76
C ILE A 101 -0.76 10.65 2.27
N GLY A 102 -1.10 11.83 1.72
CA GLY A 102 -2.29 12.58 2.12
C GLY A 102 -3.60 11.80 1.97
N ALA A 103 -3.68 10.90 0.99
CA ALA A 103 -4.82 10.02 0.78
C ALA A 103 -5.11 9.08 1.96
N TRP A 104 -4.11 8.76 2.79
CA TRP A 104 -4.28 7.95 3.99
C TRP A 104 -4.58 8.79 5.23
N ALA A 105 -4.10 10.04 5.27
CA ALA A 105 -4.27 10.92 6.43
C ALA A 105 -5.59 11.70 6.43
N ILE A 106 -6.16 11.98 5.25
CA ILE A 106 -7.43 12.71 5.11
C ILE A 106 -8.58 11.72 5.28
N PRO A 107 -9.41 11.82 6.33
CA PRO A 107 -10.43 10.79 6.63
C PRO A 107 -11.36 10.49 5.47
N LEU A 108 -11.86 11.51 4.77
CA LEU A 108 -12.74 11.33 3.61
C LEU A 108 -12.02 10.72 2.41
N ALA A 109 -10.74 11.06 2.21
CA ALA A 109 -9.95 10.49 1.13
C ALA A 109 -9.63 9.02 1.42
N MET A 110 -9.39 8.67 2.68
CA MET A 110 -9.01 7.33 3.13
C MET A 110 -10.03 6.26 2.74
N TRP A 111 -11.30 6.62 2.52
CA TRP A 111 -12.35 5.67 2.07
C TRP A 111 -12.19 5.17 0.64
N TRP A 112 -11.52 5.93 -0.24
CA TRP A 112 -11.49 5.60 -1.67
C TRP A 112 -10.19 5.93 -2.40
N MET A 113 -9.47 6.96 -1.97
CA MET A 113 -8.31 7.48 -2.68
C MET A 113 -7.15 6.50 -2.74
N PRO A 114 -6.77 5.78 -1.66
CA PRO A 114 -5.66 4.84 -1.77
C PRO A 114 -5.93 3.67 -2.72
N ARG A 115 -7.18 3.17 -2.79
CA ARG A 115 -7.61 2.22 -3.83
C ARG A 115 -7.37 2.77 -5.23
N ARG A 116 -7.88 3.97 -5.50
CA ARG A 116 -7.77 4.61 -6.81
C ARG A 116 -6.31 4.78 -7.22
N ILE A 117 -5.47 5.27 -6.30
CA ILE A 117 -4.04 5.44 -6.53
C ILE A 117 -3.37 4.09 -6.83
N THR A 118 -3.73 3.03 -6.09
CA THR A 118 -3.20 1.68 -6.33
C THR A 118 -3.57 1.14 -7.71
N LEU A 119 -4.81 1.37 -8.16
CA LEU A 119 -5.26 1.01 -9.51
C LEU A 119 -4.53 1.78 -10.60
N ASP A 120 -4.29 3.07 -10.40
CA ASP A 120 -3.55 3.91 -11.36
C ASP A 120 -2.08 3.47 -11.46
N ILE A 121 -1.44 3.14 -10.34
CA ILE A 121 -0.10 2.52 -10.32
C ILE A 121 -0.10 1.19 -11.06
N HIS A 122 -1.10 0.35 -10.82
CA HIS A 122 -1.21 -0.96 -11.44
C HIS A 122 -1.34 -0.87 -12.96
N ARG A 123 -2.13 0.10 -13.46
CA ARG A 123 -2.30 0.39 -14.90
C ARG A 123 -1.04 0.95 -15.56
N ALA A 124 -0.23 1.70 -14.82
CA ALA A 124 1.04 2.22 -15.35
C ALA A 124 2.09 1.12 -15.61
N GLY A 125 1.94 -0.05 -14.98
CA GLY A 125 2.87 -1.18 -15.12
C GLY A 125 2.70 -2.03 -16.39
N GLY A 126 1.78 -1.70 -17.29
CA GLY A 126 1.59 -2.42 -18.55
C GLY A 126 0.13 -2.63 -18.96
N PRO A 127 -0.16 -3.61 -19.85
CA PRO A 127 -1.50 -3.83 -20.39
C PRO A 127 -2.54 -4.12 -19.29
N PRO A 128 -3.83 -3.83 -19.56
CA PRO A 128 -4.88 -3.86 -18.56
C PRO A 128 -4.95 -5.23 -17.88
N ARG A 129 -4.68 -5.22 -16.58
CA ARG A 129 -4.78 -6.37 -15.69
C ARG A 129 -6.03 -6.28 -14.84
N ASP A 130 -6.42 -7.43 -14.35
CA ASP A 130 -7.53 -7.68 -13.48
C ASP A 130 -7.41 -6.92 -12.14
N ALA A 131 -8.38 -6.04 -11.87
CA ALA A 131 -8.41 -5.20 -10.67
C ALA A 131 -8.96 -5.91 -9.42
N TRP A 132 -9.37 -7.18 -9.52
CA TRP A 132 -10.08 -7.87 -8.45
C TRP A 132 -9.27 -7.94 -7.17
N LEU A 133 -7.95 -8.20 -7.24
CA LEU A 133 -7.11 -8.34 -6.06
C LEU A 133 -7.03 -7.04 -5.27
N ILE A 134 -6.87 -5.91 -5.97
CA ILE A 134 -6.84 -4.58 -5.35
C ILE A 134 -8.21 -4.23 -4.76
N ASN A 135 -9.30 -4.58 -5.45
CA ASN A 135 -10.65 -4.36 -4.95
C ASN A 135 -10.95 -5.21 -3.71
N ALA A 136 -10.57 -6.49 -3.72
CA ALA A 136 -10.77 -7.42 -2.62
C ALA A 136 -9.96 -7.00 -1.40
N TRP A 137 -8.66 -6.72 -1.57
CA TRP A 137 -7.81 -6.18 -0.53
C TRP A 137 -8.42 -4.91 0.09
N TRP A 138 -8.81 -3.95 -0.76
CA TRP A 138 -9.38 -2.69 -0.28
C TRP A 138 -10.68 -2.87 0.49
N PHE A 139 -11.57 -3.74 0.00
CA PHE A 139 -12.82 -4.03 0.66
C PHE A 139 -12.59 -4.66 2.04
N VAL A 140 -11.73 -5.67 2.11
CA VAL A 140 -11.39 -6.32 3.39
C VAL A 140 -10.77 -5.32 4.35
N TRP A 141 -9.82 -4.49 3.89
CA TRP A 141 -9.20 -3.45 4.73
C TRP A 141 -10.21 -2.43 5.27
N LEU A 142 -11.20 -2.01 4.46
CA LEU A 142 -12.24 -1.09 4.91
C LEU A 142 -13.13 -1.70 5.99
N VAL A 143 -13.52 -2.97 5.81
CA VAL A 143 -14.38 -3.69 6.76
C VAL A 143 -13.64 -3.91 8.07
N ASP A 144 -12.41 -4.41 7.99
CA ASP A 144 -11.55 -4.78 9.11
C ASP A 144 -11.11 -3.58 9.96
N GLY A 145 -10.72 -2.46 9.33
CA GLY A 145 -10.20 -1.31 10.04
C GLY A 145 -11.26 -0.22 10.27
N PRO A 146 -11.41 0.75 9.35
CA PRO A 146 -12.23 1.94 9.58
C PRO A 146 -13.70 1.65 9.90
N PHE A 147 -14.31 0.67 9.22
CA PHE A 147 -15.71 0.32 9.46
C PHE A 147 -15.89 -0.37 10.81
N SER A 148 -15.04 -1.35 11.13
CA SER A 148 -15.06 -2.02 12.44
C SER A 148 -14.92 -1.01 13.57
N VAL A 149 -13.95 -0.10 13.49
CA VAL A 149 -13.74 0.96 14.51
C VAL A 149 -14.96 1.89 14.61
N ALA A 150 -15.51 2.34 13.49
CA ALA A 150 -16.68 3.23 13.50
C ALA A 150 -17.92 2.54 14.09
N PHE A 151 -18.11 1.26 13.82
CA PHE A 151 -19.23 0.47 14.35
C PHE A 151 -19.10 0.23 15.85
N HIS A 152 -17.92 -0.21 16.33
CA HIS A 152 -17.68 -0.45 17.74
C HIS A 152 -17.84 0.82 18.58
N LEU A 153 -17.27 1.94 18.13
CA LEU A 153 -17.36 3.22 18.85
C LEU A 153 -18.73 3.89 18.72
N GLY A 154 -19.37 3.83 17.54
CA GLY A 154 -20.59 4.59 17.26
C GLY A 154 -21.90 3.86 17.54
N VAL A 155 -21.87 2.51 17.54
CA VAL A 155 -23.08 1.68 17.71
C VAL A 155 -23.01 0.84 18.99
N LEU A 156 -21.86 0.24 19.27
CA LEU A 156 -21.71 -0.68 20.41
C LEU A 156 -21.24 0.00 21.70
N ASP A 157 -20.74 1.25 21.62
CA ASP A 157 -20.07 1.96 22.73
C ASP A 157 -18.97 1.11 23.39
N GLN A 158 -18.26 0.33 22.57
CA GLN A 158 -17.20 -0.58 22.97
C GLN A 158 -15.85 -0.09 22.46
N THR A 159 -14.87 -0.05 23.35
CA THR A 159 -13.48 0.30 23.02
C THR A 159 -12.63 -0.92 22.71
N ASP A 160 -13.07 -2.11 23.12
CA ASP A 160 -12.41 -3.38 22.79
C ASP A 160 -13.04 -4.00 21.54
N TYR A 161 -12.32 -3.92 20.42
CA TYR A 161 -12.70 -4.49 19.13
C TYR A 161 -11.82 -5.70 18.77
N ARG A 162 -11.18 -6.34 19.75
CA ARG A 162 -10.36 -7.55 19.55
C ARG A 162 -11.21 -8.80 19.69
N ASN A 163 -12.08 -9.06 18.70
CA ASN A 163 -12.82 -10.32 18.63
C ASN A 163 -12.20 -11.28 17.57
N PRO A 164 -12.53 -12.59 17.61
CA PRO A 164 -11.98 -13.56 16.65
C PRO A 164 -12.31 -13.26 15.18
N VAL A 165 -13.41 -12.55 14.91
CA VAL A 165 -13.83 -12.19 13.55
C VAL A 165 -12.92 -11.10 12.99
N ASP A 166 -12.68 -10.02 13.74
CA ASP A 166 -11.75 -8.95 13.37
C ASP A 166 -10.33 -9.51 13.22
N GLN A 167 -9.89 -10.41 14.11
CA GLN A 167 -8.58 -11.07 13.98
C GLN A 167 -8.47 -11.90 12.69
N GLY A 168 -9.53 -12.62 12.31
CA GLY A 168 -9.59 -13.37 11.05
C GLY A 168 -9.58 -12.46 9.82
N LEU A 169 -10.31 -11.35 9.85
CA LEU A 169 -10.35 -10.36 8.78
C LEU A 169 -9.00 -9.66 8.60
N ASN A 170 -8.30 -9.34 9.69
CA ASN A 170 -6.97 -8.76 9.64
C ASN A 170 -5.94 -9.72 9.03
N ILE A 171 -5.97 -11.02 9.35
CA ILE A 171 -5.11 -12.03 8.70
C ILE A 171 -5.41 -12.12 7.20
N LEU A 172 -6.69 -12.13 6.82
CA LEU A 172 -7.08 -12.12 5.40
C LEU A 172 -6.60 -10.84 4.70
N CYS A 173 -6.73 -9.69 5.35
CA CYS A 173 -6.23 -8.40 4.89
C CYS A 173 -4.72 -8.45 4.65
N ALA A 174 -3.95 -9.01 5.59
CA ALA A 174 -2.51 -9.18 5.49
C ALA A 174 -2.09 -10.04 4.29
N ILE A 175 -2.77 -11.18 4.07
CA ILE A 175 -2.53 -12.05 2.90
C ILE A 175 -2.78 -11.29 1.59
N LEU A 176 -3.91 -10.60 1.50
CA LEU A 176 -4.28 -9.81 0.33
C LEU A 176 -3.31 -8.64 0.11
N ALA A 177 -2.87 -7.97 1.18
CA ALA A 177 -1.89 -6.88 1.13
C ALA A 177 -0.54 -7.38 0.59
N ILE A 178 -0.04 -8.52 1.08
CA ILE A 178 1.18 -9.15 0.57
C ILE A 178 1.02 -9.46 -0.93
N ALA A 179 -0.11 -10.02 -1.34
CA ALA A 179 -0.38 -10.31 -2.75
C ALA A 179 -0.41 -9.05 -3.62
N VAL A 180 -1.03 -7.95 -3.14
CA VAL A 180 -1.02 -6.64 -3.80
C VAL A 180 0.40 -6.10 -3.93
N VAL A 181 1.17 -6.09 -2.84
CA VAL A 181 2.57 -5.62 -2.84
C VAL A 181 3.39 -6.42 -3.86
N ARG A 182 3.26 -7.75 -3.88
CA ARG A 182 3.94 -8.62 -4.83
C ARG A 182 3.54 -8.31 -6.27
N ARG A 183 2.24 -8.23 -6.56
CA ARG A 183 1.72 -7.98 -7.92
C ARG A 183 2.11 -6.60 -8.43
N VAL A 184 1.99 -5.55 -7.61
CA VAL A 184 2.35 -4.18 -7.97
C VAL A 184 3.86 -4.06 -8.18
N THR A 185 4.67 -4.66 -7.31
CA THR A 185 6.13 -4.65 -7.42
C THR A 185 6.60 -5.40 -8.66
N ALA A 186 6.03 -6.58 -8.95
CA ALA A 186 6.36 -7.37 -10.14
C ALA A 186 5.93 -6.69 -11.45
N ALA A 187 4.94 -5.79 -11.39
CA ALA A 187 4.53 -4.98 -12.52
C ALA A 187 5.46 -3.78 -12.79
N GLN A 188 6.43 -3.50 -11.92
CA GLN A 188 7.42 -2.45 -12.15
C GLN A 188 8.67 -3.08 -12.79
N PRO A 189 8.94 -2.83 -14.09
CA PRO A 189 10.06 -3.46 -14.77
C PRO A 189 11.39 -3.11 -14.10
N ALA A 190 12.21 -4.12 -13.87
CA ALA A 190 13.61 -3.96 -13.46
C ALA A 190 14.49 -3.80 -14.71
N GLY A 191 14.28 -2.75 -15.50
CA GLY A 191 15.00 -2.59 -16.77
C GLY A 191 14.83 -1.20 -17.39
N PRO A 192 15.67 -0.83 -18.38
CA PRO A 192 15.66 0.49 -19.00
C PRO A 192 14.26 0.78 -19.53
N LEU A 193 13.75 1.96 -19.19
CA LEU A 193 12.40 2.34 -19.54
C LEU A 193 12.26 2.39 -21.08
N PRO A 194 11.09 2.08 -21.66
CA PRO A 194 10.90 1.94 -23.11
C PRO A 194 11.38 3.16 -23.93
N TYR A 195 11.47 4.33 -23.30
CA TYR A 195 11.96 5.56 -23.92
C TYR A 195 13.49 5.67 -24.03
N PHE A 196 14.27 4.70 -23.54
CA PHE A 196 15.72 4.65 -23.72
C PHE A 196 16.18 3.80 -24.91
N ASN A 197 15.27 3.09 -25.58
CA ASN A 197 15.58 2.23 -26.73
C ASN A 197 15.08 2.78 -28.08
N MET A 198 14.80 4.08 -28.17
CA MET A 198 14.59 4.76 -29.45
C MET A 198 15.86 5.53 -29.84
N THR A 199 16.90 4.80 -30.18
CA THR A 199 18.08 5.30 -30.91
C THR A 199 18.42 4.31 -32.01
#